data_AF-A0A8C1B067-F1
#
_entry.id   AF-A0A8C1B067-F1
#
_cell.length_a   1.000
_cell.length_b   1.000
_cell.length_c   1.000
_cell.angle_alpha   90.00
_cell.angle_beta   90.00
_cell.angle_gamma   90.00
#
_symmetry.space_group_name_H-M   'P 1'
#
loop_
_entity.id
_entity.type
_entity.pdbx_description
1 polymer ?
#
loop_
_entity_poly.entity_id
_entity_poly.type
_entity_poly.pdbx_seq_one_letter_code
_entity_poly.pdbx_strand_id
1 'polypeptide(L)'
;MISSVKARPVEKLTVSGTTMSYPGYPPQPGYPPQAGGYPPQPGAYPPSAGGYPPQPGMYPPQAGGYPPQPGAYPPQPGAYPGQPGPYPAVPSGGWGAPGAPIGLDNLPNPGFNASNLPAMANQFAANSGFTPNPSMFPQVPGGYPGPQPGGPPAPSPNQPYGMYPQPGGGMPQGPGMGYPGGPPPGQQMPGYPNAPAPTPSMPSYPRAPSPNPSMPAYGGGYGGGAPAVPAINRGFRGSIQDFPGADPLKDAEVLRKAMKGFGTDEQAIINVLGSRSNRQRVPLLVSFKTAYGKDLIKDLKSELSGNFEKLVLAMLKTPAQFDAYELKEAIKGAGTDEACLIEILASRSNAEIREINQVFKAENKKSLEDSIRGDTSGHFQRLLVSLAQGNRDESENVDISVAKQDAQALYQAGENKLGTDESKFNAILCARSKAHLRAVFNEYQHMCGRDIEKSIDREMSGDLESGMLAVVKCIKNTPAYFAERLYKAMKGAGTKDRTLIRIMVTRSEVDMLDIRQEYIKNYGKSLYTAISGDTSGDYKKLLLKLCGGSD
;
A
#
# COMPACT_ATOMS: atom_id res chain seq x y z
N MET A 1 12.25 54.88 39.85
CA MET A 1 13.63 54.72 40.36
C MET A 1 13.73 53.39 41.08
N ILE A 2 14.81 52.63 40.81
CA ILE A 2 15.52 51.62 41.62
C ILE A 2 14.80 51.00 42.86
N SER A 3 14.61 49.66 42.83
CA SER A 3 14.99 48.66 43.86
C SER A 3 14.41 47.30 43.43
N SER A 4 15.15 46.29 42.96
CA SER A 4 16.29 45.55 43.55
C SER A 4 15.93 44.75 44.81
N VAL A 5 15.76 43.44 44.65
CA VAL A 5 15.73 42.44 45.73
C VAL A 5 16.68 41.29 45.35
N LYS A 6 17.59 40.94 46.27
CA LYS A 6 18.68 39.98 46.05
C LYS A 6 18.21 38.52 45.99
N ALA A 7 18.76 37.76 45.03
CA ALA A 7 18.81 36.30 45.11
C ALA A 7 19.98 35.83 46.01
N ARG A 8 19.83 34.67 46.66
CA ARG A 8 20.86 34.01 47.48
C ARG A 8 21.64 32.97 46.66
N PRO A 9 22.91 32.66 46.99
CA PRO A 9 23.74 31.74 46.23
C PRO A 9 23.37 30.27 46.45
N VAL A 10 23.73 29.42 45.48
CA VAL A 10 23.55 27.96 45.51
C VAL A 10 24.87 27.29 45.92
N GLU A 11 24.85 26.48 46.98
CA GLU A 11 26.00 25.68 47.41
C GLU A 11 26.20 24.44 46.52
N LYS A 12 27.46 24.06 46.30
CA LYS A 12 27.83 22.83 45.58
C LYS A 12 28.13 21.71 46.57
N LEU A 13 27.38 20.61 46.48
CA LEU A 13 27.69 19.37 47.19
C LEU A 13 28.89 18.66 46.55
N THR A 14 29.91 18.38 47.37
CA THR A 14 31.06 17.53 47.03
C THR A 14 30.77 16.08 47.41
N VAL A 15 31.19 15.13 46.58
CA VAL A 15 31.14 13.70 46.87
C VAL A 15 32.55 13.20 47.16
N SER A 16 32.75 12.61 48.34
CA SER A 16 34.00 12.00 48.77
C SER A 16 34.10 10.54 48.29
N GLY A 17 35.16 10.21 47.56
CA GLY A 17 35.49 8.84 47.15
C GLY A 17 36.72 8.31 47.87
N THR A 18 36.58 7.19 48.57
CA THR A 18 37.65 6.59 49.39
C THR A 18 38.60 5.74 48.54
N THR A 19 39.90 5.82 48.82
CA THR A 19 40.97 5.06 48.15
C THR A 19 41.16 3.65 48.70
N MET A 20 41.43 2.68 47.82
CA MET A 20 42.14 1.43 48.13
C MET A 20 43.31 1.27 47.15
N SER A 21 44.46 0.77 47.64
CA SER A 21 45.70 0.63 46.86
C SER A 21 46.22 -0.80 46.87
N TYR A 22 46.81 -1.25 45.76
CA TYR A 22 47.85 -2.29 45.76
C TYR A 22 48.98 -1.87 44.78
N PRO A 23 50.26 -2.27 45.00
CA PRO A 23 51.40 -1.54 44.45
C PRO A 23 52.24 -2.30 43.41
N GLY A 24 53.00 -1.54 42.60
CA GLY A 24 54.26 -1.99 42.02
C GLY A 24 54.51 -1.67 40.54
N TYR A 25 55.19 -0.55 40.25
CA TYR A 25 56.29 -0.37 39.26
C TYR A 25 56.76 1.12 39.31
N PRO A 26 58.07 1.43 39.27
CA PRO A 26 58.59 2.79 39.49
C PRO A 26 58.58 3.71 38.24
N PRO A 27 58.73 5.05 38.40
CA PRO A 27 58.44 6.05 37.37
C PRO A 27 59.63 6.48 36.48
N GLN A 28 59.32 7.14 35.35
CA GLN A 28 60.25 7.89 34.48
C GLN A 28 59.77 9.35 34.35
N PRO A 29 60.67 10.33 34.11
CA PRO A 29 60.39 11.76 34.30
C PRO A 29 59.75 12.45 33.08
N GLY A 30 59.03 13.55 33.33
CA GLY A 30 58.16 14.22 32.34
C GLY A 30 58.77 15.41 31.58
N TYR A 31 57.91 16.02 30.76
CA TYR A 31 58.18 17.26 30.01
C TYR A 31 57.31 18.42 30.54
N PRO A 32 57.82 19.68 30.53
CA PRO A 32 57.09 20.84 31.06
C PRO A 32 56.09 21.44 30.03
N PRO A 33 55.05 22.17 30.50
CA PRO A 33 54.12 22.88 29.63
C PRO A 33 54.67 24.26 29.21
N GLN A 34 54.31 24.72 28.01
CA GLN A 34 54.49 26.12 27.61
C GLN A 34 53.22 26.72 27.01
N ALA A 35 53.02 28.01 27.27
CA ALA A 35 51.87 28.80 26.91
C ALA A 35 52.25 29.94 25.95
N GLY A 36 51.24 30.60 25.38
CA GLY A 36 51.40 31.90 24.73
C GLY A 36 51.09 31.90 23.23
N GLY A 37 50.07 32.67 22.84
CA GLY A 37 49.78 32.96 21.43
C GLY A 37 50.63 34.11 20.88
N TYR A 38 50.51 34.37 19.57
CA TYR A 38 51.13 35.51 18.89
C TYR A 38 50.12 36.28 18.00
N PRO A 39 50.38 37.55 17.65
CA PRO A 39 49.38 38.56 17.25
C PRO A 39 49.25 38.75 15.71
N PRO A 40 48.29 39.56 15.24
CA PRO A 40 48.05 39.78 13.80
C PRO A 40 48.95 40.88 13.19
N GLN A 41 49.14 40.83 11.86
CA GLN A 41 49.80 41.85 11.03
C GLN A 41 49.03 42.10 9.71
N PRO A 42 49.12 43.28 9.07
CA PRO A 42 48.14 43.75 8.06
C PRO A 42 48.71 44.01 6.65
N GLY A 43 47.83 44.24 5.67
CA GLY A 43 48.19 44.82 4.36
C GLY A 43 47.14 44.60 3.27
N ALA A 44 46.76 45.65 2.54
CA ALA A 44 45.73 45.63 1.48
C ALA A 44 46.29 46.15 0.15
N TYR A 45 45.66 45.80 -0.99
CA TYR A 45 45.64 46.55 -2.27
C TYR A 45 44.52 45.98 -3.22
N PRO A 46 44.16 46.62 -4.35
CA PRO A 46 42.74 46.82 -4.74
C PRO A 46 42.20 45.90 -5.86
N PRO A 47 40.88 45.89 -6.14
CA PRO A 47 40.29 45.14 -7.24
C PRO A 47 40.52 45.81 -8.61
N SER A 48 41.01 45.04 -9.57
CA SER A 48 41.23 45.45 -10.97
C SER A 48 40.08 45.03 -11.88
N ALA A 49 39.65 45.93 -12.77
CA ALA A 49 38.66 45.66 -13.82
C ALA A 49 39.32 45.18 -15.13
N GLY A 50 38.56 44.46 -15.97
CA GLY A 50 38.94 44.15 -17.35
C GLY A 50 38.45 42.79 -17.83
N GLY A 51 37.47 42.78 -18.74
CA GLY A 51 37.05 41.57 -19.46
C GLY A 51 37.70 41.45 -20.84
N TYR A 52 37.51 40.31 -21.51
CA TYR A 52 37.83 40.10 -22.93
C TYR A 52 36.62 39.51 -23.68
N PRO A 53 36.49 39.73 -25.00
CA PRO A 53 35.21 39.59 -25.73
C PRO A 53 35.07 38.27 -26.51
N PRO A 54 33.83 37.85 -26.85
CA PRO A 54 33.58 36.80 -27.85
C PRO A 54 33.65 37.33 -29.29
N GLN A 55 34.10 36.47 -30.22
CA GLN A 55 34.22 36.73 -31.67
C GLN A 55 32.91 36.39 -32.45
N PRO A 56 32.74 36.85 -33.73
CA PRO A 56 31.42 37.03 -34.34
C PRO A 56 31.03 36.07 -35.50
N GLY A 57 29.73 35.99 -35.80
CA GLY A 57 29.12 35.39 -37.02
C GLY A 57 28.74 33.91 -36.89
N MET A 58 27.65 33.38 -37.47
CA MET A 58 26.94 33.78 -38.71
C MET A 58 25.42 33.46 -38.69
N TYR A 59 24.66 34.21 -39.51
CA TYR A 59 23.25 34.05 -39.95
C TYR A 59 22.08 34.54 -39.04
N PRO A 60 21.03 35.18 -39.62
CA PRO A 60 20.05 35.98 -38.88
C PRO A 60 18.71 35.26 -38.58
N PRO A 61 17.96 35.70 -37.55
CA PRO A 61 16.60 35.22 -37.29
C PRO A 61 15.57 35.83 -38.27
N GLN A 62 14.70 34.99 -38.83
CA GLN A 62 13.58 35.43 -39.67
C GLN A 62 12.44 36.00 -38.80
N ALA A 63 11.85 37.11 -39.25
CA ALA A 63 10.62 37.65 -38.67
C ALA A 63 9.41 36.83 -39.14
N GLY A 64 8.56 36.40 -38.21
CA GLY A 64 7.43 35.51 -38.49
C GLY A 64 6.33 35.56 -37.42
N GLY A 65 5.93 36.76 -37.01
CA GLY A 65 4.77 36.94 -36.14
C GLY A 65 3.46 36.89 -36.93
N TYR A 66 2.53 36.00 -36.57
CA TYR A 66 1.15 36.06 -37.04
C TYR A 66 0.29 36.90 -36.06
N PRO A 67 -0.57 37.80 -36.55
CA PRO A 67 -1.29 38.77 -35.70
C PRO A 67 -2.59 38.20 -35.12
N PRO A 68 -3.06 38.71 -33.95
CA PRO A 68 -4.42 38.49 -33.50
C PRO A 68 -5.42 39.37 -34.29
N GLN A 69 -6.57 38.79 -34.68
CA GLN A 69 -7.72 39.49 -35.25
C GLN A 69 -8.84 39.68 -34.20
N PRO A 70 -9.67 40.73 -34.28
CA PRO A 70 -10.44 41.23 -33.13
C PRO A 70 -11.96 40.99 -33.19
N GLY A 71 -12.64 41.15 -32.04
CA GLY A 71 -14.11 41.21 -31.96
C GLY A 71 -14.60 41.91 -30.67
N ALA A 72 -15.11 43.14 -30.81
CA ALA A 72 -15.78 43.92 -29.75
C ALA A 72 -17.30 43.60 -29.72
N TYR A 73 -18.18 44.00 -28.78
CA TYR A 73 -18.37 45.19 -27.93
C TYR A 73 -19.25 44.80 -26.68
N PRO A 74 -19.83 45.71 -25.87
CA PRO A 74 -19.24 46.64 -24.90
C PRO A 74 -19.85 46.50 -23.46
N PRO A 75 -19.31 47.20 -22.43
CA PRO A 75 -19.96 47.29 -21.11
C PRO A 75 -20.92 48.50 -21.00
N GLN A 76 -21.96 48.40 -20.16
CA GLN A 76 -22.83 49.51 -19.75
C GLN A 76 -23.07 49.47 -18.21
N PRO A 77 -23.27 50.63 -17.54
CA PRO A 77 -23.14 50.75 -16.08
C PRO A 77 -24.49 50.91 -15.34
N GLY A 78 -24.47 50.80 -14.00
CA GLY A 78 -25.62 51.16 -13.16
C GLY A 78 -25.26 51.33 -11.69
N ALA A 79 -25.62 52.47 -11.10
CA ALA A 79 -25.35 52.82 -9.69
C ALA A 79 -26.63 52.80 -8.82
N TYR A 80 -26.44 52.84 -7.50
CA TYR A 80 -27.45 52.81 -6.42
C TYR A 80 -28.52 53.93 -6.50
N PRO A 81 -29.68 53.77 -5.83
CA PRO A 81 -29.84 54.21 -4.42
C PRO A 81 -30.63 53.22 -3.52
N GLY A 82 -30.89 53.58 -2.25
CA GLY A 82 -31.58 52.70 -1.28
C GLY A 82 -32.55 53.42 -0.30
N GLN A 83 -32.87 52.75 0.82
CA GLN A 83 -33.82 53.10 1.92
C GLN A 83 -35.32 52.71 1.70
N PRO A 84 -36.19 52.68 2.75
CA PRO A 84 -36.07 51.81 3.94
C PRO A 84 -37.39 51.17 4.47
N GLY A 85 -37.30 50.03 5.19
CA GLY A 85 -38.33 49.50 6.12
C GLY A 85 -39.60 48.85 5.51
N PRO A 86 -40.56 48.35 6.33
CA PRO A 86 -40.58 48.24 7.79
C PRO A 86 -40.69 46.78 8.33
N TYR A 87 -40.43 46.59 9.63
CA TYR A 87 -40.80 45.37 10.38
C TYR A 87 -42.21 45.50 10.98
N PRO A 88 -43.04 44.44 10.99
CA PRO A 88 -44.12 44.26 11.96
C PRO A 88 -43.65 43.37 13.13
N ALA A 89 -43.97 43.75 14.35
CA ALA A 89 -43.74 42.97 15.57
C ALA A 89 -44.95 42.11 15.93
N VAL A 90 -44.72 40.92 16.51
CA VAL A 90 -45.72 40.09 17.22
C VAL A 90 -44.99 39.21 18.27
N PRO A 91 -45.68 38.71 19.32
CA PRO A 91 -45.18 38.88 20.69
C PRO A 91 -44.67 37.60 21.38
N SER A 92 -44.25 37.76 22.64
CA SER A 92 -43.80 36.66 23.50
C SER A 92 -44.91 35.68 23.89
N GLY A 93 -44.57 34.40 23.98
CA GLY A 93 -45.21 33.45 24.90
C GLY A 93 -45.71 32.14 24.27
N GLY A 94 -45.54 31.04 25.01
CA GLY A 94 -46.24 29.77 24.75
C GLY A 94 -45.32 28.60 24.38
N TRP A 95 -45.40 27.52 25.17
CA TRP A 95 -44.70 26.25 24.93
C TRP A 95 -45.45 25.40 23.89
N GLY A 96 -44.71 24.69 23.02
CA GLY A 96 -45.30 23.63 22.16
C GLY A 96 -44.41 23.21 20.99
N ALA A 97 -43.84 22.01 21.05
CA ALA A 97 -43.40 21.24 19.88
C ALA A 97 -44.58 20.34 19.42
N PRO A 98 -44.57 19.67 18.24
CA PRO A 98 -43.44 19.48 17.30
C PRO A 98 -43.78 19.69 15.80
N GLY A 99 -42.77 19.61 14.92
CA GLY A 99 -42.97 19.46 13.47
C GLY A 99 -41.77 19.92 12.63
N ALA A 100 -40.96 18.97 12.14
CA ALA A 100 -39.91 19.25 11.15
C ALA A 100 -40.53 19.36 9.73
N PRO A 101 -39.87 20.03 8.77
CA PRO A 101 -38.74 19.41 8.09
C PRO A 101 -37.54 20.34 7.89
N ILE A 102 -36.32 19.84 8.14
CA ILE A 102 -35.08 20.44 7.65
C ILE A 102 -34.29 19.35 6.93
N GLY A 103 -33.84 19.65 5.71
CA GLY A 103 -33.40 18.66 4.74
C GLY A 103 -32.08 17.96 5.08
N LEU A 104 -31.98 16.71 4.64
CA LEU A 104 -30.70 16.17 4.17
C LEU A 104 -30.28 17.03 2.97
N ASP A 105 -29.26 17.86 3.15
CA ASP A 105 -28.09 17.98 2.25
C ASP A 105 -27.27 19.22 2.61
N ASN A 106 -26.10 19.01 3.25
CA ASN A 106 -24.93 19.87 3.05
C ASN A 106 -23.61 19.18 3.48
N LEU A 107 -22.89 18.82 2.42
CA LEU A 107 -21.56 18.23 2.22
C LEU A 107 -20.38 18.75 3.09
N PRO A 108 -19.17 18.13 3.04
CA PRO A 108 -18.82 16.77 2.59
C PRO A 108 -17.87 16.00 3.56
N ASN A 109 -18.10 14.69 3.75
CA ASN A 109 -17.05 13.75 4.21
C ASN A 109 -16.67 12.81 3.05
N PRO A 110 -15.54 13.01 2.34
CA PRO A 110 -15.28 12.35 1.05
C PRO A 110 -14.87 10.86 1.11
N GLY A 111 -15.14 10.16 2.21
CA GLY A 111 -14.72 8.77 2.44
C GLY A 111 -15.45 8.06 3.58
N PHE A 112 -16.72 8.42 3.79
CA PHE A 112 -17.68 7.63 4.57
C PHE A 112 -19.10 7.93 4.06
N ASN A 113 -19.68 6.99 3.30
CA ASN A 113 -21.05 7.09 2.85
C ASN A 113 -21.97 6.25 3.74
N ALA A 114 -22.78 6.92 4.58
CA ALA A 114 -23.72 6.24 5.47
C ALA A 114 -24.78 5.40 4.74
N SER A 115 -25.08 5.66 3.45
CA SER A 115 -26.01 4.81 2.69
C SER A 115 -25.44 3.44 2.31
N ASN A 116 -24.14 3.19 2.51
CA ASN A 116 -23.54 1.86 2.31
C ASN A 116 -23.61 0.96 3.57
N LEU A 117 -24.03 1.48 4.73
CA LEU A 117 -24.17 0.70 5.97
C LEU A 117 -25.02 -0.59 5.82
N PRO A 118 -26.17 -0.58 5.11
CA PRO A 118 -26.95 -1.80 4.87
C PRO A 118 -26.25 -2.80 3.94
N ALA A 119 -25.52 -2.31 2.93
CA ALA A 119 -24.76 -3.17 2.02
C ALA A 119 -23.61 -3.89 2.73
N MET A 120 -22.88 -3.15 3.59
CA MET A 120 -21.86 -3.72 4.47
C MET A 120 -22.44 -4.78 5.42
N ALA A 121 -23.59 -4.50 6.05
CA ALA A 121 -24.25 -5.46 6.93
C ALA A 121 -24.70 -6.74 6.18
N ASN A 122 -25.22 -6.60 4.96
CA ASN A 122 -25.67 -7.74 4.15
C ASN A 122 -24.50 -8.59 3.62
N GLN A 123 -23.38 -7.98 3.20
CA GLN A 123 -22.16 -8.72 2.88
C GLN A 123 -21.58 -9.44 4.11
N PHE A 124 -21.72 -8.86 5.30
CA PHE A 124 -21.30 -9.50 6.54
C PHE A 124 -22.17 -10.70 6.90
N ALA A 125 -23.49 -10.58 6.82
CA ALA A 125 -24.43 -11.68 7.13
C ALA A 125 -24.15 -12.92 6.25
N ALA A 126 -23.83 -12.72 4.97
CA ALA A 126 -23.47 -13.79 4.03
C ALA A 126 -22.17 -14.53 4.40
N ASN A 127 -21.21 -13.88 5.07
CA ASN A 127 -19.89 -14.43 5.38
C ASN A 127 -19.66 -14.82 6.86
N SER A 128 -20.58 -14.45 7.77
CA SER A 128 -20.40 -14.64 9.22
C SER A 128 -21.45 -15.50 9.90
N GLY A 129 -22.47 -15.98 9.17
CA GLY A 129 -23.55 -16.80 9.73
C GLY A 129 -24.48 -16.04 10.70
N PHE A 130 -24.34 -14.72 10.80
CA PHE A 130 -25.18 -13.88 11.64
C PHE A 130 -26.53 -13.60 10.94
N THR A 131 -27.60 -14.19 11.45
CA THR A 131 -28.97 -13.83 11.07
C THR A 131 -29.51 -12.75 12.02
N PRO A 132 -29.87 -11.54 11.51
CA PRO A 132 -30.51 -10.53 12.34
C PRO A 132 -31.88 -11.03 12.81
N ASN A 133 -32.15 -10.99 14.11
CA ASN A 133 -33.45 -11.37 14.66
C ASN A 133 -34.51 -10.30 14.30
N PRO A 134 -35.58 -10.62 13.54
CA PRO A 134 -36.58 -9.64 13.12
C PRO A 134 -37.41 -9.04 14.26
N SER A 135 -37.34 -9.59 15.49
CA SER A 135 -38.06 -9.06 16.65
C SER A 135 -37.41 -7.84 17.33
N MET A 136 -36.36 -7.26 16.74
CA MET A 136 -35.68 -6.05 17.26
C MET A 136 -36.22 -4.71 16.72
N PHE A 137 -37.31 -4.71 15.95
CA PHE A 137 -37.97 -3.48 15.49
C PHE A 137 -39.21 -3.16 16.34
N PRO A 138 -39.37 -1.90 16.82
CA PRO A 138 -40.65 -1.47 17.39
C PRO A 138 -41.74 -1.53 16.32
N GLN A 139 -42.85 -2.23 16.60
CA GLN A 139 -44.01 -2.20 15.71
C GLN A 139 -44.65 -0.81 15.76
N VAL A 140 -44.76 -0.16 14.59
CA VAL A 140 -45.54 1.06 14.42
C VAL A 140 -47.02 0.67 14.31
N PRO A 141 -47.93 1.17 15.18
CA PRO A 141 -49.34 0.80 15.10
C PRO A 141 -50.01 1.48 13.89
N GLY A 142 -50.44 0.71 12.89
CA GLY A 142 -51.27 1.22 11.79
C GLY A 142 -51.01 0.57 10.42
N GLY A 143 -51.59 -0.61 10.20
CA GLY A 143 -51.62 -1.25 8.88
C GLY A 143 -52.52 -2.49 8.88
N TYR A 144 -53.55 -2.51 8.03
CA TYR A 144 -54.46 -3.67 7.93
C TYR A 144 -53.76 -4.88 7.27
N PRO A 145 -54.06 -6.12 7.70
CA PRO A 145 -53.37 -7.31 7.21
C PRO A 145 -53.92 -7.83 5.87
N GLY A 146 -53.03 -8.24 4.98
CA GLY A 146 -53.32 -9.11 3.83
C GLY A 146 -53.05 -10.59 4.16
N PRO A 147 -53.73 -11.56 3.53
CA PRO A 147 -53.71 -12.95 3.96
C PRO A 147 -52.46 -13.74 3.55
N GLN A 148 -51.90 -14.52 4.49
CA GLN A 148 -50.96 -15.61 4.20
C GLN A 148 -51.70 -16.92 3.88
N PRO A 149 -51.17 -17.75 2.97
CA PRO A 149 -51.33 -19.20 3.01
C PRO A 149 -50.14 -19.86 3.74
N GLY A 150 -50.41 -20.80 4.65
CA GLY A 150 -49.38 -21.49 5.44
C GLY A 150 -49.00 -22.88 4.90
N GLY A 151 -47.92 -23.44 5.46
CA GLY A 151 -47.43 -24.81 5.20
C GLY A 151 -46.48 -25.28 6.33
N PRO A 152 -46.72 -26.44 6.99
CA PRO A 152 -45.86 -26.95 8.09
C PRO A 152 -44.52 -27.57 7.63
N PRO A 153 -43.60 -27.90 8.57
CA PRO A 153 -42.18 -28.10 8.27
C PRO A 153 -41.74 -29.54 7.97
N ALA A 154 -40.52 -29.67 7.41
CA ALA A 154 -39.85 -30.94 7.15
C ALA A 154 -38.95 -31.41 8.33
N PRO A 155 -38.74 -32.74 8.51
CA PRO A 155 -37.73 -33.31 9.39
C PRO A 155 -36.55 -33.95 8.63
N SER A 156 -35.34 -33.90 9.23
CA SER A 156 -34.19 -34.76 8.87
C SER A 156 -34.14 -36.02 9.77
N PRO A 157 -33.48 -37.12 9.36
CA PRO A 157 -32.21 -37.47 10.04
C PRO A 157 -31.15 -38.25 9.19
N ASN A 158 -30.04 -38.63 9.85
CA ASN A 158 -28.79 -39.25 9.37
C ASN A 158 -28.87 -40.66 8.70
N GLN A 159 -27.98 -40.90 7.70
CA GLN A 159 -26.97 -42.00 7.49
C GLN A 159 -27.25 -43.48 7.93
N PRO A 160 -26.56 -44.54 7.40
CA PRO A 160 -25.84 -44.75 6.11
C PRO A 160 -26.05 -46.17 5.45
N TYR A 161 -25.36 -46.44 4.31
CA TYR A 161 -25.04 -47.75 3.68
C TYR A 161 -26.14 -48.63 3.01
N GLY A 162 -25.89 -49.10 1.78
CA GLY A 162 -26.68 -50.16 1.09
C GLY A 162 -26.36 -50.30 -0.42
N MET A 163 -26.41 -51.53 -0.98
CA MET A 163 -25.94 -51.85 -2.36
C MET A 163 -27.04 -51.75 -3.46
N TYR A 164 -26.57 -51.72 -4.72
CA TYR A 164 -27.26 -52.09 -5.98
C TYR A 164 -28.11 -53.40 -5.87
N PRO A 165 -29.12 -53.66 -6.75
CA PRO A 165 -29.09 -53.38 -8.21
C PRO A 165 -30.39 -52.88 -8.90
N GLN A 166 -30.26 -52.61 -10.21
CA GLN A 166 -31.36 -52.29 -11.14
C GLN A 166 -32.25 -53.51 -11.47
N PRO A 167 -33.48 -53.29 -11.99
CA PRO A 167 -33.69 -53.59 -13.42
C PRO A 167 -34.65 -52.65 -14.20
N GLY A 168 -34.17 -52.20 -15.37
CA GLY A 168 -34.83 -52.31 -16.69
C GLY A 168 -36.32 -51.97 -16.94
N GLY A 169 -36.56 -51.19 -18.01
CA GLY A 169 -37.70 -51.40 -18.92
C GLY A 169 -38.42 -50.16 -19.47
N GLY A 170 -38.50 -50.03 -20.80
CA GLY A 170 -39.63 -49.39 -21.50
C GLY A 170 -39.49 -47.93 -21.97
N MET A 171 -39.26 -47.73 -23.28
CA MET A 171 -39.60 -46.49 -23.99
C MET A 171 -41.07 -46.53 -24.48
N PRO A 172 -41.63 -45.40 -24.96
CA PRO A 172 -41.70 -45.23 -26.42
C PRO A 172 -41.27 -43.84 -26.94
N GLN A 173 -41.16 -43.73 -28.27
CA GLN A 173 -40.46 -42.67 -29.00
C GLN A 173 -41.32 -41.46 -29.42
N GLY A 174 -40.65 -40.32 -29.69
CA GLY A 174 -41.12 -39.19 -30.50
C GLY A 174 -39.92 -38.53 -31.22
N PRO A 175 -40.06 -37.93 -32.42
CA PRO A 175 -38.97 -37.96 -33.40
C PRO A 175 -38.22 -36.65 -33.69
N GLY A 176 -36.90 -36.79 -33.92
CA GLY A 176 -36.25 -36.28 -35.15
C GLY A 176 -35.51 -34.92 -35.12
N MET A 177 -34.46 -34.85 -35.97
CA MET A 177 -33.49 -33.75 -36.21
C MET A 177 -32.32 -33.65 -35.21
N GLY A 178 -31.04 -33.60 -35.61
CA GLY A 178 -30.46 -33.77 -36.96
C GLY A 178 -28.97 -33.39 -37.02
N TYR A 179 -28.25 -33.99 -37.97
CA TYR A 179 -26.85 -33.75 -38.41
C TYR A 179 -25.67 -34.46 -37.68
N PRO A 180 -24.62 -34.89 -38.43
CA PRO A 180 -23.76 -36.01 -38.02
C PRO A 180 -22.31 -35.63 -37.65
N GLY A 181 -21.64 -36.53 -36.92
CA GLY A 181 -20.24 -36.39 -36.49
C GLY A 181 -19.19 -36.83 -37.51
N GLY A 182 -17.92 -36.57 -37.17
CA GLY A 182 -16.76 -36.94 -37.99
C GLY A 182 -16.31 -38.41 -37.87
N PRO A 183 -15.45 -38.90 -38.78
CA PRO A 183 -15.05 -40.30 -38.85
C PRO A 183 -13.84 -40.68 -37.94
N PRO A 184 -13.77 -41.93 -37.45
CA PRO A 184 -12.65 -42.48 -36.69
C PRO A 184 -11.54 -43.09 -37.60
N PRO A 185 -10.37 -43.50 -37.06
CA PRO A 185 -9.17 -43.76 -37.87
C PRO A 185 -8.97 -45.22 -38.33
N GLY A 186 -8.41 -45.38 -39.55
CA GLY A 186 -7.55 -46.51 -39.92
C GLY A 186 -7.98 -47.41 -41.10
N GLN A 187 -7.35 -47.23 -42.28
CA GLN A 187 -6.95 -48.28 -43.25
C GLN A 187 -6.11 -47.67 -44.43
N GLN A 188 -5.50 -48.52 -45.29
CA GLN A 188 -4.40 -48.17 -46.22
C GLN A 188 -4.74 -48.28 -47.73
N MET A 189 -3.83 -47.73 -48.58
CA MET A 189 -3.59 -48.01 -50.03
C MET A 189 -4.47 -47.28 -51.08
N PRO A 190 -4.08 -47.16 -52.37
CA PRO A 190 -2.73 -47.08 -53.02
C PRO A 190 -2.59 -46.00 -54.16
N GLY A 191 -1.38 -45.78 -54.70
CA GLY A 191 -1.19 -45.29 -56.10
C GLY A 191 -0.20 -44.14 -56.38
N TYR A 192 0.76 -44.35 -57.31
CA TYR A 192 1.81 -43.42 -57.82
C TYR A 192 1.41 -42.80 -59.20
N PRO A 193 2.12 -41.82 -59.83
CA PRO A 193 3.59 -41.54 -59.85
C PRO A 193 3.97 -40.05 -59.55
N ASN A 194 5.21 -39.51 -59.69
CA ASN A 194 6.46 -39.99 -60.30
C ASN A 194 7.76 -39.35 -59.66
N ALA A 195 8.92 -39.57 -60.29
CA ALA A 195 10.31 -39.17 -59.97
C ALA A 195 10.67 -37.68 -60.32
N PRO A 196 11.87 -37.11 -59.96
CA PRO A 196 13.12 -37.78 -59.57
C PRO A 196 13.93 -37.22 -58.37
N ALA A 197 14.97 -37.96 -57.97
CA ALA A 197 15.96 -37.61 -56.93
C ALA A 197 17.11 -36.71 -57.47
N PRO A 198 17.89 -36.05 -56.58
CA PRO A 198 19.19 -36.63 -56.21
C PRO A 198 19.66 -36.38 -54.75
N THR A 199 20.73 -37.06 -54.37
CA THR A 199 21.64 -36.77 -53.23
C THR A 199 23.07 -36.58 -53.83
N PRO A 200 24.11 -35.97 -53.17
CA PRO A 200 24.41 -36.11 -51.74
C PRO A 200 25.10 -34.93 -50.98
N SER A 201 25.17 -35.12 -49.65
CA SER A 201 26.22 -34.72 -48.68
C SER A 201 26.86 -33.31 -48.75
N MET A 202 26.61 -32.50 -47.71
CA MET A 202 27.44 -31.33 -47.34
C MET A 202 28.74 -31.74 -46.61
N PRO A 203 29.82 -30.92 -46.65
CA PRO A 203 31.16 -31.35 -46.24
C PRO A 203 31.46 -31.32 -44.73
N SER A 204 32.38 -32.20 -44.34
CA SER A 204 33.05 -32.22 -43.03
C SER A 204 34.05 -31.07 -42.88
N TYR A 205 34.04 -30.39 -41.73
CA TYR A 205 35.13 -29.49 -41.31
C TYR A 205 36.15 -30.24 -40.43
N PRO A 206 37.47 -30.01 -40.62
CA PRO A 206 38.52 -30.87 -40.08
C PRO A 206 38.82 -30.64 -38.59
N ARG A 207 39.24 -31.74 -37.94
CA ARG A 207 39.64 -31.84 -36.53
C ARG A 207 41.15 -31.63 -36.37
N ALA A 208 41.57 -30.73 -35.47
CA ALA A 208 42.95 -30.54 -35.02
C ALA A 208 42.94 -30.05 -33.54
N PRO A 209 44.03 -30.16 -32.76
CA PRO A 209 43.98 -31.07 -31.61
C PRO A 209 44.14 -30.42 -30.24
N SER A 210 43.68 -31.12 -29.20
CA SER A 210 43.98 -30.83 -27.81
C SER A 210 45.47 -31.07 -27.48
N PRO A 211 46.04 -30.24 -26.61
CA PRO A 211 46.83 -30.78 -25.51
C PRO A 211 46.33 -30.22 -24.16
N ASN A 212 46.01 -31.13 -23.24
CA ASN A 212 46.04 -30.85 -21.81
C ASN A 212 47.33 -31.52 -21.29
N PRO A 213 48.00 -30.98 -20.25
CA PRO A 213 47.68 -31.55 -18.94
C PRO A 213 47.74 -30.58 -17.74
N SER A 214 47.11 -31.03 -16.65
CA SER A 214 47.44 -30.73 -15.24
C SER A 214 46.91 -29.43 -14.61
N MET A 215 45.71 -29.52 -14.00
CA MET A 215 45.55 -29.18 -12.57
C MET A 215 44.55 -30.12 -11.87
N PRO A 216 44.65 -30.34 -10.54
CA PRO A 216 44.01 -31.47 -9.87
C PRO A 216 42.52 -31.24 -9.55
N ALA A 217 41.76 -32.33 -9.51
CA ALA A 217 40.36 -32.32 -9.14
C ALA A 217 40.16 -32.15 -7.62
N TYR A 218 39.12 -31.40 -7.24
CA TYR A 218 38.38 -31.66 -6.01
C TYR A 218 36.92 -31.92 -6.38
N GLY A 219 36.41 -33.10 -6.02
CA GLY A 219 35.09 -33.57 -6.44
C GLY A 219 33.96 -33.01 -5.57
N GLY A 220 32.79 -32.83 -6.18
CA GLY A 220 31.58 -32.36 -5.51
C GLY A 220 30.46 -32.12 -6.51
N GLY A 221 29.84 -33.21 -7.00
CA GLY A 221 28.79 -33.11 -8.01
C GLY A 221 27.48 -32.57 -7.45
N TYR A 222 26.89 -31.59 -8.14
CA TYR A 222 25.50 -31.19 -7.96
C TYR A 222 24.80 -31.08 -9.31
N GLY A 223 24.02 -32.11 -9.63
CA GLY A 223 22.95 -32.01 -10.62
C GLY A 223 21.62 -31.76 -9.90
N GLY A 224 20.73 -31.00 -10.55
CA GLY A 224 19.32 -30.94 -10.20
C GLY A 224 18.90 -29.79 -9.27
N GLY A 225 18.15 -28.84 -9.84
CA GLY A 225 17.23 -27.97 -9.12
C GLY A 225 17.83 -26.83 -8.30
N ALA A 226 17.42 -25.60 -8.58
CA ALA A 226 17.40 -24.59 -7.53
C ALA A 226 16.50 -25.13 -6.40
N PRO A 227 16.94 -25.08 -5.12
CA PRO A 227 16.11 -25.56 -4.03
C PRO A 227 14.85 -24.70 -3.96
N ALA A 228 13.71 -25.29 -4.32
CA ALA A 228 12.42 -24.74 -3.95
C ALA A 228 12.40 -24.64 -2.43
N VAL A 229 12.52 -23.42 -1.89
CA VAL A 229 12.34 -23.15 -0.47
C VAL A 229 10.98 -23.73 -0.09
N PRO A 230 10.92 -24.76 0.78
CA PRO A 230 9.65 -25.37 1.13
C PRO A 230 8.74 -24.29 1.68
N ALA A 231 7.48 -24.27 1.24
CA ALA A 231 6.46 -23.40 1.78
C ALA A 231 6.18 -23.82 3.24
N ILE A 232 7.02 -23.36 4.17
CA ILE A 232 6.78 -23.51 5.60
C ILE A 232 5.46 -22.80 5.85
N ASN A 233 4.44 -23.56 6.23
CA ASN A 233 3.17 -22.98 6.66
C ASN A 233 3.37 -22.31 8.02
N ARG A 234 3.85 -21.06 7.99
CA ARG A 234 4.17 -20.25 9.19
C ARG A 234 2.92 -19.73 9.92
N GLY A 235 1.73 -20.17 9.52
CA GLY A 235 0.45 -19.68 10.03
C GLY A 235 0.20 -18.21 9.69
N PHE A 236 -0.67 -17.57 10.47
CA PHE A 236 -0.96 -16.14 10.35
C PHE A 236 0.26 -15.29 10.75
N ARG A 237 0.60 -14.27 9.95
CA ARG A 237 1.83 -13.44 10.09
C ARG A 237 1.56 -11.98 10.43
N GLY A 238 0.32 -11.61 10.74
CA GLY A 238 -0.02 -10.35 11.36
C GLY A 238 0.35 -10.30 12.84
N SER A 239 0.58 -9.10 13.35
CA SER A 239 0.77 -8.77 14.77
C SER A 239 -0.55 -8.61 15.53
N ILE A 240 -1.62 -8.18 14.84
CA ILE A 240 -2.97 -8.05 15.37
C ILE A 240 -3.79 -9.26 14.94
N GLN A 241 -4.55 -9.84 15.87
CA GLN A 241 -5.43 -10.99 15.65
C GLN A 241 -6.86 -10.67 16.14
N ASP A 242 -7.83 -11.49 15.77
CA ASP A 242 -9.16 -11.47 16.39
C ASP A 242 -9.03 -11.66 17.90
N PHE A 243 -9.60 -10.74 18.68
CA PHE A 243 -9.67 -10.89 20.12
C PHE A 243 -10.74 -11.93 20.51
N PRO A 244 -10.41 -13.00 21.25
CA PRO A 244 -11.37 -14.02 21.64
C PRO A 244 -12.49 -13.43 22.51
N GLY A 245 -13.74 -13.70 22.15
CA GLY A 245 -14.91 -13.21 22.90
C GLY A 245 -15.13 -11.68 22.83
N ALA A 246 -14.59 -11.00 21.80
CA ALA A 246 -14.90 -9.59 21.55
C ALA A 246 -16.41 -9.36 21.43
N ASP A 247 -16.90 -8.31 22.09
CA ASP A 247 -18.31 -7.93 22.14
C ASP A 247 -18.43 -6.47 21.68
N PRO A 248 -18.93 -6.21 20.45
CA PRO A 248 -19.01 -4.87 19.89
C PRO A 248 -19.83 -3.88 20.73
N LEU A 249 -20.77 -4.36 21.57
CA LEU A 249 -21.56 -3.49 22.46
C LEU A 249 -20.74 -3.07 23.68
N LYS A 250 -20.00 -4.00 24.29
CA LYS A 250 -19.09 -3.68 25.41
C LYS A 250 -17.94 -2.78 24.97
N ASP A 251 -17.36 -3.05 23.80
CA ASP A 251 -16.30 -2.23 23.25
C ASP A 251 -16.81 -0.81 22.90
N ALA A 252 -18.03 -0.71 22.34
CA ALA A 252 -18.70 0.59 22.14
C ALA A 252 -18.97 1.32 23.46
N GLU A 253 -19.35 0.62 24.53
CA GLU A 253 -19.55 1.20 25.88
C GLU A 253 -18.24 1.75 26.46
N VAL A 254 -17.13 1.01 26.35
CA VAL A 254 -15.80 1.46 26.78
C VAL A 254 -15.40 2.73 26.04
N LEU A 255 -15.52 2.75 24.70
CA LEU A 255 -15.21 3.94 23.90
C LEU A 255 -16.16 5.11 24.23
N ARG A 256 -17.45 4.84 24.49
CA ARG A 256 -18.41 5.90 24.87
C ARG A 256 -18.07 6.51 26.23
N LYS A 257 -17.56 5.72 27.18
CA LYS A 257 -17.06 6.20 28.48
C LYS A 257 -15.75 6.98 28.35
N ALA A 258 -14.82 6.49 27.52
CA ALA A 258 -13.54 7.14 27.27
C ALA A 258 -13.68 8.56 26.69
N MET A 259 -14.74 8.82 25.93
CA MET A 259 -15.09 10.13 25.36
C MET A 259 -16.26 10.80 26.12
N LYS A 260 -16.25 10.76 27.45
CA LYS A 260 -17.30 11.35 28.28
C LYS A 260 -16.73 12.12 29.47
N GLY A 261 -16.79 13.45 29.37
CA GLY A 261 -16.49 14.35 30.48
C GLY A 261 -15.64 15.51 29.99
N PHE A 262 -14.71 15.94 30.84
CA PHE A 262 -13.64 16.85 30.47
C PHE A 262 -12.37 16.04 30.23
N GLY A 263 -11.79 16.15 29.05
CA GLY A 263 -10.70 15.28 28.59
C GLY A 263 -11.19 13.90 28.12
N THR A 264 -10.26 13.13 27.59
CA THR A 264 -10.48 11.82 26.96
C THR A 264 -9.62 10.77 27.67
N ASP A 265 -10.04 9.50 27.67
CA ASP A 265 -9.20 8.37 28.08
C ASP A 265 -8.59 7.71 26.84
N GLU A 266 -7.46 8.25 26.37
CA GLU A 266 -6.74 7.71 25.21
C GLU A 266 -6.25 6.28 25.47
N GLN A 267 -5.97 5.92 26.73
CA GLN A 267 -5.47 4.61 27.09
C GLN A 267 -6.55 3.53 26.93
N ALA A 268 -7.81 3.83 27.26
CA ALA A 268 -8.95 2.97 26.95
C ALA A 268 -9.16 2.82 25.43
N ILE A 269 -9.04 3.90 24.66
CA ILE A 269 -9.14 3.88 23.19
C ILE A 269 -8.03 2.98 22.59
N ILE A 270 -6.78 3.14 23.04
CA ILE A 270 -5.65 2.28 22.65
C ILE A 270 -5.90 0.82 23.02
N ASN A 271 -6.41 0.56 24.22
CA ASN A 271 -6.60 -0.80 24.70
C ASN A 271 -7.69 -1.55 23.91
N VAL A 272 -8.79 -0.88 23.56
CA VAL A 272 -9.82 -1.45 22.68
C VAL A 272 -9.29 -1.56 21.25
N LEU A 273 -9.02 -0.45 20.57
CA LEU A 273 -8.75 -0.46 19.12
C LEU A 273 -7.41 -1.14 18.78
N GLY A 274 -6.39 -0.98 19.62
CA GLY A 274 -5.09 -1.63 19.47
C GLY A 274 -5.08 -3.13 19.85
N SER A 275 -6.21 -3.69 20.25
CA SER A 275 -6.36 -5.12 20.59
C SER A 275 -7.58 -5.76 19.90
N ARG A 276 -7.98 -5.26 18.72
CA ARG A 276 -9.08 -5.77 17.89
C ARG A 276 -8.64 -5.84 16.43
N SER A 277 -8.99 -6.91 15.73
CA SER A 277 -8.79 -6.99 14.28
C SER A 277 -9.67 -5.97 13.54
N ASN A 278 -9.37 -5.68 12.27
CA ASN A 278 -10.18 -4.79 11.45
C ASN A 278 -11.62 -5.30 11.34
N ARG A 279 -11.77 -6.63 11.23
CA ARG A 279 -13.06 -7.35 11.22
C ARG A 279 -13.89 -7.14 12.50
N GLN A 280 -13.25 -6.81 13.63
CA GLN A 280 -13.92 -6.44 14.89
C GLN A 280 -14.09 -4.92 15.03
N ARG A 281 -13.12 -4.12 14.55
CA ARG A 281 -13.12 -2.66 14.61
C ARG A 281 -14.18 -1.99 13.72
N VAL A 282 -14.41 -2.49 12.51
CA VAL A 282 -15.34 -1.86 11.56
C VAL A 282 -16.82 -2.05 11.98
N PRO A 283 -17.30 -3.25 12.37
CA PRO A 283 -18.68 -3.42 12.86
C PRO A 283 -19.01 -2.60 14.11
N LEU A 284 -18.00 -2.30 14.94
CA LEU A 284 -18.16 -1.46 16.12
C LEU A 284 -18.68 -0.05 15.79
N LEU A 285 -18.39 0.49 14.61
CA LEU A 285 -18.97 1.75 14.12
C LEU A 285 -20.51 1.68 14.09
N VAL A 286 -21.05 0.55 13.63
CA VAL A 286 -22.49 0.28 13.57
C VAL A 286 -23.04 0.08 14.98
N SER A 287 -22.38 -0.74 15.81
CA SER A 287 -22.81 -0.99 17.19
C SER A 287 -22.87 0.28 18.03
N PHE A 288 -21.88 1.17 17.90
CA PHE A 288 -21.87 2.47 18.58
C PHE A 288 -23.00 3.38 18.09
N LYS A 289 -23.27 3.39 16.77
CA LYS A 289 -24.38 4.16 16.18
C LYS A 289 -25.74 3.66 16.65
N THR A 290 -25.94 2.34 16.72
CA THR A 290 -27.17 1.72 17.21
C THR A 290 -27.38 1.93 18.70
N ALA A 291 -26.33 1.77 19.53
CA ALA A 291 -26.43 1.89 20.98
C ALA A 291 -26.62 3.33 21.48
N TYR A 292 -26.03 4.32 20.80
CA TYR A 292 -25.98 5.70 21.30
C TYR A 292 -26.55 6.76 20.34
N GLY A 293 -26.98 6.39 19.13
CA GLY A 293 -27.43 7.34 18.10
C GLY A 293 -26.30 8.20 17.50
N LYS A 294 -25.07 8.04 17.98
CA LYS A 294 -23.91 8.89 17.70
C LYS A 294 -22.99 8.31 16.61
N ASP A 295 -22.20 9.17 15.98
CA ASP A 295 -21.18 8.77 15.01
C ASP A 295 -19.82 8.67 15.70
N LEU A 296 -19.24 7.46 15.75
CA LEU A 296 -17.97 7.23 16.45
C LEU A 296 -16.78 7.94 15.79
N ILE A 297 -16.77 8.05 14.46
CA ILE A 297 -15.71 8.76 13.73
C ILE A 297 -15.76 10.25 14.05
N LYS A 298 -16.97 10.82 14.17
CA LYS A 298 -17.16 12.22 14.56
C LYS A 298 -16.78 12.45 16.03
N ASP A 299 -17.23 11.60 16.95
CA ASP A 299 -16.89 11.73 18.38
C ASP A 299 -15.36 11.63 18.57
N LEU A 300 -14.68 10.64 17.96
CA LEU A 300 -13.21 10.52 18.02
C LEU A 300 -12.48 11.73 17.41
N LYS A 301 -13.01 12.36 16.35
CA LYS A 301 -12.45 13.58 15.75
C LYS A 301 -12.60 14.83 16.62
N SER A 302 -13.58 14.89 17.52
CA SER A 302 -13.71 16.00 18.47
C SER A 302 -12.85 15.84 19.72
N GLU A 303 -12.43 14.61 20.02
CA GLU A 303 -11.72 14.24 21.25
C GLU A 303 -10.21 14.10 21.02
N LEU A 304 -9.80 13.57 19.85
CA LEU A 304 -8.40 13.31 19.52
C LEU A 304 -7.83 14.38 18.58
N SER A 305 -6.50 14.47 18.52
CA SER A 305 -5.80 15.33 17.56
C SER A 305 -4.49 14.73 17.03
N GLY A 306 -3.93 15.37 16.00
CA GLY A 306 -2.58 15.11 15.50
C GLY A 306 -2.41 13.71 14.90
N ASN A 307 -1.23 13.11 15.08
CA ASN A 307 -0.94 11.79 14.50
C ASN A 307 -1.63 10.64 15.22
N PHE A 308 -2.03 10.82 16.48
CA PHE A 308 -2.83 9.84 17.21
C PHE A 308 -4.25 9.74 16.63
N GLU A 309 -4.92 10.87 16.38
CA GLU A 309 -6.20 10.93 15.67
C GLU A 309 -6.11 10.24 14.30
N LYS A 310 -5.12 10.63 13.47
CA LYS A 310 -4.93 10.03 12.13
C LYS A 310 -4.77 8.51 12.19
N LEU A 311 -3.99 8.00 13.15
CA LEU A 311 -3.78 6.57 13.35
C LEU A 311 -5.07 5.85 13.77
N VAL A 312 -5.79 6.39 14.77
CA VAL A 312 -7.07 5.85 15.24
C VAL A 312 -8.11 5.81 14.12
N LEU A 313 -8.20 6.86 13.31
CA LEU A 313 -9.14 6.93 12.19
C LEU A 313 -8.77 6.01 11.02
N ALA A 314 -7.48 5.89 10.69
CA ALA A 314 -6.99 4.90 9.73
C ALA A 314 -7.38 3.48 10.16
N MET A 315 -7.28 3.19 11.46
CA MET A 315 -7.65 1.91 12.05
C MET A 315 -9.16 1.58 11.98
N LEU A 316 -10.04 2.54 11.69
CA LEU A 316 -11.49 2.30 11.63
C LEU A 316 -12.06 2.19 10.20
N LYS A 317 -11.19 2.20 9.18
CA LYS A 317 -11.54 1.94 7.77
C LYS A 317 -11.31 0.48 7.41
N THR A 318 -12.06 -0.09 6.47
CA THR A 318 -11.66 -1.38 5.86
C THR A 318 -10.32 -1.21 5.10
N PRO A 319 -9.56 -2.29 4.80
CA PRO A 319 -8.30 -2.18 4.08
C PRO A 319 -8.44 -1.43 2.74
N ALA A 320 -9.43 -1.79 1.92
CA ALA A 320 -9.68 -1.12 0.64
C ALA A 320 -10.15 0.34 0.80
N GLN A 321 -10.91 0.67 1.85
CA GLN A 321 -11.26 2.07 2.17
C GLN A 321 -10.07 2.90 2.61
N PHE A 322 -9.10 2.31 3.30
CA PHE A 322 -7.93 3.04 3.73
C PHE A 322 -6.94 3.24 2.57
N ASP A 323 -6.70 2.21 1.76
CA ASP A 323 -5.89 2.34 0.54
C ASP A 323 -6.53 3.30 -0.48
N ALA A 324 -7.84 3.22 -0.72
CA ALA A 324 -8.54 4.17 -1.61
C ALA A 324 -8.48 5.62 -1.09
N TYR A 325 -8.57 5.82 0.24
CA TYR A 325 -8.38 7.13 0.87
C TYR A 325 -6.93 7.63 0.71
N GLU A 326 -5.92 6.78 0.93
CA GLU A 326 -4.52 7.17 0.80
C GLU A 326 -4.13 7.48 -0.65
N LEU A 327 -4.61 6.71 -1.63
CA LEU A 327 -4.47 7.00 -3.05
C LEU A 327 -5.14 8.33 -3.43
N LYS A 328 -6.36 8.59 -2.93
CA LYS A 328 -7.08 9.85 -3.18
C LYS A 328 -6.30 11.04 -2.65
N GLU A 329 -5.83 10.98 -1.42
CA GLU A 329 -5.04 12.05 -0.78
C GLU A 329 -3.56 12.04 -1.21
N ALA A 330 -3.14 11.13 -2.11
CA ALA A 330 -1.85 11.17 -2.82
C ALA A 330 -1.98 11.85 -4.20
N ILE A 331 -3.18 11.86 -4.78
CA ILE A 331 -3.54 12.47 -6.07
C ILE A 331 -3.99 13.93 -5.84
N LYS A 332 -4.90 14.13 -4.88
CA LYS A 332 -5.51 15.42 -4.56
C LYS A 332 -4.50 16.39 -3.92
N GLY A 333 -4.11 17.43 -4.66
CA GLY A 333 -3.40 18.57 -4.11
C GLY A 333 -2.70 19.43 -5.17
N ALA A 334 -1.74 20.23 -4.72
CA ALA A 334 -0.70 20.76 -5.58
C ALA A 334 0.51 19.82 -5.50
N GLY A 335 0.77 19.10 -6.59
CA GLY A 335 1.71 17.98 -6.62
C GLY A 335 1.07 16.66 -6.19
N THR A 336 1.79 15.57 -6.45
CA THR A 336 1.38 14.18 -6.20
C THR A 336 2.28 13.56 -5.12
N ASP A 337 1.82 12.54 -4.39
CA ASP A 337 2.66 11.68 -3.55
C ASP A 337 2.92 10.37 -4.31
N GLU A 338 3.85 10.43 -5.28
CA GLU A 338 4.24 9.30 -6.13
C GLU A 338 4.72 8.13 -5.28
N ALA A 339 5.41 8.42 -4.16
CA ALA A 339 5.87 7.42 -3.22
C ALA A 339 4.73 6.65 -2.56
N CYS A 340 3.56 7.26 -2.31
CA CYS A 340 2.35 6.58 -1.83
C CYS A 340 1.70 5.74 -2.94
N LEU A 341 1.54 6.31 -4.16
CA LEU A 341 0.99 5.59 -5.32
C LEU A 341 1.78 4.32 -5.62
N ILE A 342 3.11 4.42 -5.66
CA ILE A 342 4.03 3.30 -5.85
C ILE A 342 3.89 2.26 -4.73
N GLU A 343 3.79 2.69 -3.46
CA GLU A 343 3.72 1.77 -2.31
C GLU A 343 2.51 0.85 -2.38
N ILE A 344 1.34 1.43 -2.65
CA ILE A 344 0.08 0.69 -2.70
C ILE A 344 0.07 -0.18 -3.97
N LEU A 345 0.21 0.44 -5.16
CA LEU A 345 0.00 -0.27 -6.42
C LEU A 345 1.04 -1.35 -6.73
N ALA A 346 2.28 -1.24 -6.23
CA ALA A 346 3.29 -2.28 -6.43
C ALA A 346 3.18 -3.46 -5.44
N SER A 347 2.53 -3.28 -4.28
CA SER A 347 2.53 -4.26 -3.19
C SER A 347 1.26 -5.11 -3.10
N ARG A 348 0.10 -4.55 -3.45
CA ARG A 348 -1.21 -5.23 -3.34
C ARG A 348 -1.37 -6.37 -4.37
N SER A 349 -2.20 -7.34 -4.03
CA SER A 349 -2.69 -8.40 -4.90
C SER A 349 -3.76 -7.90 -5.88
N ASN A 350 -4.07 -8.68 -6.91
CA ASN A 350 -5.14 -8.35 -7.84
C ASN A 350 -6.50 -8.20 -7.15
N ALA A 351 -6.79 -9.05 -6.15
CA ALA A 351 -8.03 -8.99 -5.38
C ALA A 351 -8.16 -7.67 -4.62
N GLU A 352 -7.12 -7.28 -3.88
CA GLU A 352 -7.04 -5.99 -3.19
C GLU A 352 -7.18 -4.80 -4.17
N ILE A 353 -6.46 -4.82 -5.31
CA ILE A 353 -6.56 -3.75 -6.33
C ILE A 353 -7.98 -3.63 -6.90
N ARG A 354 -8.67 -4.76 -7.16
CA ARG A 354 -10.06 -4.75 -7.64
C ARG A 354 -11.02 -4.17 -6.60
N GLU A 355 -10.85 -4.49 -5.31
CA GLU A 355 -11.66 -3.92 -4.23
C GLU A 355 -11.38 -2.41 -4.06
N ILE A 356 -10.10 -2.01 -4.08
CA ILE A 356 -9.67 -0.60 -4.05
C ILE A 356 -10.31 0.19 -5.20
N ASN A 357 -10.31 -0.35 -6.43
CA ASN A 357 -10.93 0.30 -7.58
C ASN A 357 -12.45 0.50 -7.41
N GLN A 358 -13.15 -0.48 -6.85
CA GLN A 358 -14.59 -0.39 -6.57
C GLN A 358 -14.89 0.69 -5.52
N VAL A 359 -14.18 0.65 -4.38
CA VAL A 359 -14.34 1.62 -3.28
C VAL A 359 -13.94 3.03 -3.74
N PHE A 360 -12.81 3.18 -4.42
CA PHE A 360 -12.35 4.46 -4.94
C PHE A 360 -13.39 5.08 -5.89
N LYS A 361 -13.94 4.29 -6.83
CA LYS A 361 -14.98 4.80 -7.75
C LYS A 361 -16.26 5.21 -7.01
N ALA A 362 -16.68 4.44 -6.01
CA ALA A 362 -17.86 4.74 -5.20
C ALA A 362 -17.70 6.02 -4.36
N GLU A 363 -16.52 6.25 -3.78
CA GLU A 363 -16.25 7.42 -2.92
C GLU A 363 -15.85 8.69 -3.70
N ASN A 364 -15.33 8.56 -4.92
CA ASN A 364 -14.82 9.69 -5.71
C ASN A 364 -15.67 10.10 -6.92
N LYS A 365 -16.62 9.25 -7.38
CA LYS A 365 -17.35 9.41 -8.66
C LYS A 365 -16.46 9.44 -9.92
N LYS A 366 -15.15 9.21 -9.78
CA LYS A 366 -14.12 9.11 -10.82
C LYS A 366 -13.34 7.81 -10.59
N SER A 367 -12.89 7.13 -11.64
CA SER A 367 -12.10 5.91 -11.44
C SER A 367 -10.68 6.24 -10.93
N LEU A 368 -10.01 5.26 -10.32
CA LEU A 368 -8.61 5.40 -9.93
C LEU A 368 -7.72 5.62 -11.16
N GLU A 369 -7.98 4.88 -12.25
CA GLU A 369 -7.24 5.04 -13.51
C GLU A 369 -7.37 6.45 -14.09
N ASP A 370 -8.59 7.00 -14.20
CA ASP A 370 -8.80 8.36 -14.71
C ASP A 370 -8.15 9.42 -13.81
N SER A 371 -7.95 9.10 -12.54
CA SER A 371 -7.30 9.98 -11.56
C SER A 371 -5.79 9.95 -11.72
N ILE A 372 -5.20 8.75 -11.81
CA ILE A 372 -3.77 8.56 -12.15
C ILE A 372 -3.44 9.20 -13.51
N ARG A 373 -4.30 9.04 -14.53
CA ARG A 373 -4.13 9.63 -15.86
C ARG A 373 -4.24 11.16 -15.88
N GLY A 374 -4.83 11.78 -14.86
CA GLY A 374 -4.92 13.23 -14.73
C GLY A 374 -3.66 13.86 -14.14
N ASP A 375 -3.06 13.18 -13.16
CA ASP A 375 -2.08 13.79 -12.24
C ASP A 375 -0.66 13.20 -12.41
N THR A 376 -0.49 12.21 -13.29
CA THR A 376 0.82 11.63 -13.66
C THR A 376 0.98 11.58 -15.18
N SER A 377 2.23 11.49 -15.67
CA SER A 377 2.52 11.48 -17.11
C SER A 377 3.54 10.41 -17.53
N GLY A 378 3.69 10.24 -18.85
CA GLY A 378 4.76 9.45 -19.46
C GLY A 378 4.75 7.96 -19.11
N HIS A 379 5.94 7.39 -18.96
CA HIS A 379 6.10 5.97 -18.64
C HIS A 379 5.72 5.64 -17.19
N PHE A 380 5.84 6.61 -16.28
CA PHE A 380 5.39 6.45 -14.89
C PHE A 380 3.87 6.29 -14.80
N GLN A 381 3.11 7.14 -15.50
CA GLN A 381 1.66 6.98 -15.67
C GLN A 381 1.31 5.59 -16.22
N ARG A 382 2.01 5.11 -17.26
CA ARG A 382 1.78 3.78 -17.84
C ARG A 382 2.00 2.66 -16.83
N LEU A 383 3.05 2.73 -16.01
CA LEU A 383 3.33 1.79 -14.93
C LEU A 383 2.19 1.76 -13.90
N LEU A 384 1.79 2.93 -13.38
CA LEU A 384 0.73 3.01 -12.38
C LEU A 384 -0.62 2.51 -12.93
N VAL A 385 -0.97 2.86 -14.18
CA VAL A 385 -2.18 2.38 -14.85
C VAL A 385 -2.15 0.86 -15.03
N SER A 386 -1.01 0.27 -15.42
CA SER A 386 -0.86 -1.19 -15.55
C SER A 386 -1.03 -1.91 -14.22
N LEU A 387 -0.46 -1.39 -13.13
CA LEU A 387 -0.63 -1.96 -11.79
C LEU A 387 -2.07 -1.81 -11.28
N ALA A 388 -2.70 -0.64 -11.51
CA ALA A 388 -4.08 -0.37 -11.14
C ALA A 388 -5.13 -1.25 -11.85
N GLN A 389 -4.78 -1.97 -12.91
CA GLN A 389 -5.69 -2.96 -13.52
C GLN A 389 -5.97 -4.15 -12.61
N GLY A 390 -5.02 -4.53 -11.72
CA GLY A 390 -5.15 -5.74 -10.89
C GLY A 390 -5.34 -7.01 -11.73
N ASN A 391 -4.58 -7.14 -12.82
CA ASN A 391 -4.69 -8.24 -13.80
C ASN A 391 -3.33 -8.92 -14.08
N ARG A 392 -2.47 -9.02 -13.06
CA ARG A 392 -1.26 -9.85 -13.12
C ARG A 392 -1.65 -11.33 -13.19
N ASP A 393 -0.87 -12.15 -13.89
CA ASP A 393 -0.98 -13.60 -13.78
C ASP A 393 -0.72 -14.09 -12.33
N GLU A 394 -1.53 -15.04 -11.86
CA GLU A 394 -1.45 -15.62 -10.51
C GLU A 394 -0.97 -17.08 -10.53
N SER A 395 -0.43 -17.54 -11.67
CA SER A 395 0.17 -18.86 -11.81
C SER A 395 1.43 -19.03 -10.94
N GLU A 396 1.51 -20.13 -10.19
CA GLU A 396 2.70 -20.51 -9.42
C GLU A 396 3.61 -21.50 -10.20
N ASN A 397 3.10 -22.09 -11.30
CA ASN A 397 3.88 -22.96 -12.18
C ASN A 397 4.81 -22.13 -13.07
N VAL A 398 6.10 -22.48 -13.12
CA VAL A 398 7.12 -21.73 -13.87
C VAL A 398 7.67 -22.54 -15.03
N ASP A 399 7.55 -22.02 -16.25
CA ASP A 399 8.31 -22.49 -17.40
C ASP A 399 9.65 -21.76 -17.48
N ILE A 400 10.73 -22.47 -17.16
CA ILE A 400 12.10 -21.94 -17.17
C ILE A 400 12.55 -21.51 -18.57
N SER A 401 12.03 -22.11 -19.64
CA SER A 401 12.35 -21.69 -21.02
C SER A 401 11.75 -20.32 -21.34
N VAL A 402 10.51 -20.06 -20.90
CA VAL A 402 9.87 -18.74 -21.02
C VAL A 402 10.53 -17.73 -20.07
N ALA A 403 10.94 -18.15 -18.87
CA ALA A 403 11.67 -17.28 -17.94
C ALA A 403 13.01 -16.79 -18.55
N LYS A 404 13.74 -17.66 -19.25
CA LYS A 404 14.94 -17.30 -20.02
C LYS A 404 14.65 -16.33 -21.16
N GLN A 405 13.54 -16.52 -21.89
CA GLN A 405 13.12 -15.61 -22.96
C GLN A 405 12.77 -14.22 -22.43
N ASP A 406 12.00 -14.12 -21.35
CA ASP A 406 11.67 -12.83 -20.73
C ASP A 406 12.93 -12.16 -20.14
N ALA A 407 13.86 -12.92 -19.55
CA ALA A 407 15.15 -12.40 -19.08
C ALA A 407 15.99 -11.84 -20.24
N GLN A 408 16.06 -12.57 -21.37
CA GLN A 408 16.73 -12.12 -22.58
C GLN A 408 16.07 -10.85 -23.15
N ALA A 409 14.73 -10.78 -23.13
CA ALA A 409 13.98 -9.62 -23.59
C ALA A 409 14.22 -8.38 -22.70
N LEU A 410 14.33 -8.54 -21.37
CA LEU A 410 14.72 -7.47 -20.45
C LEU A 410 16.17 -7.02 -20.68
N TYR A 411 17.09 -7.95 -20.96
CA TYR A 411 18.49 -7.62 -21.24
C TYR A 411 18.63 -6.82 -22.56
N GLN A 412 17.92 -7.26 -23.60
CA GLN A 412 17.83 -6.55 -24.89
C GLN A 412 17.14 -5.18 -24.78
N ALA A 413 16.24 -5.01 -23.81
CA ALA A 413 15.52 -3.76 -23.56
C ALA A 413 16.29 -2.75 -22.70
N GLY A 414 17.42 -3.11 -22.10
CA GLY A 414 18.27 -2.23 -21.29
C GLY A 414 19.74 -2.35 -21.69
N GLU A 415 20.52 -3.07 -20.87
CA GLU A 415 21.99 -3.20 -20.95
C GLU A 415 22.58 -3.47 -22.36
N ASN A 416 21.85 -4.06 -23.30
CA ASN A 416 22.32 -4.35 -24.67
C ASN A 416 22.01 -3.25 -25.72
N LYS A 417 21.59 -2.05 -25.30
CA LYS A 417 21.30 -0.91 -26.20
C LYS A 417 21.62 0.42 -25.51
N LEU A 418 21.62 1.51 -26.29
CA LEU A 418 21.67 2.87 -25.74
C LEU A 418 20.25 3.31 -25.37
N GLY A 419 20.04 3.60 -24.09
CA GLY A 419 18.73 3.93 -23.53
C GLY A 419 17.77 2.74 -23.50
N THR A 420 16.61 2.92 -22.89
CA THR A 420 15.79 1.81 -22.42
C THR A 420 14.59 1.55 -23.34
N ASP A 421 13.97 0.37 -23.27
CA ASP A 421 12.59 0.12 -23.69
C ASP A 421 11.76 -0.13 -22.42
N GLU A 422 11.33 0.96 -21.80
CA GLU A 422 10.58 0.94 -20.55
C GLU A 422 9.18 0.35 -20.76
N SER A 423 8.69 0.31 -22.00
CA SER A 423 7.44 -0.36 -22.37
C SER A 423 7.60 -1.88 -22.30
N LYS A 424 8.76 -2.43 -22.69
CA LYS A 424 9.09 -3.85 -22.50
C LYS A 424 9.20 -4.22 -21.03
N PHE A 425 9.90 -3.39 -20.24
CA PHE A 425 9.98 -3.56 -18.79
C PHE A 425 8.59 -3.57 -18.15
N ASN A 426 7.74 -2.58 -18.46
CA ASN A 426 6.37 -2.53 -17.94
C ASN A 426 5.55 -3.77 -18.33
N ALA A 427 5.59 -4.17 -19.61
CA ALA A 427 4.82 -5.31 -20.11
C ALA A 427 5.18 -6.64 -19.40
N ILE A 428 6.48 -6.87 -19.13
CA ILE A 428 6.94 -8.09 -18.44
C ILE A 428 6.70 -7.96 -16.93
N LEU A 429 7.17 -6.88 -16.30
CA LEU A 429 7.17 -6.72 -14.84
C LEU A 429 5.77 -6.54 -14.24
N CYS A 430 4.77 -6.05 -14.99
CA CYS A 430 3.41 -5.88 -14.49
C CYS A 430 2.48 -7.07 -14.79
N ALA A 431 2.68 -7.80 -15.89
CA ALA A 431 1.76 -8.85 -16.32
C ALA A 431 2.12 -10.27 -15.84
N ARG A 432 3.41 -10.63 -15.80
CA ARG A 432 3.86 -11.99 -15.45
C ARG A 432 3.64 -12.31 -13.97
N SER A 433 3.49 -13.59 -13.63
CA SER A 433 3.28 -14.01 -12.25
C SER A 433 4.48 -13.76 -11.34
N LYS A 434 4.24 -13.69 -10.02
CA LYS A 434 5.32 -13.46 -9.04
C LYS A 434 6.30 -14.65 -9.01
N ALA A 435 5.83 -15.88 -9.20
CA ALA A 435 6.67 -17.06 -9.31
C ALA A 435 7.56 -17.00 -10.56
N HIS A 436 6.96 -16.72 -11.72
CA HIS A 436 7.67 -16.59 -12.99
C HIS A 436 8.74 -15.49 -12.93
N LEU A 437 8.38 -14.29 -12.44
CA LEU A 437 9.32 -13.17 -12.38
C LEU A 437 10.50 -13.40 -11.44
N ARG A 438 10.36 -14.19 -10.36
CA ARG A 438 11.51 -14.60 -9.55
C ARG A 438 12.50 -15.47 -10.35
N ALA A 439 12.00 -16.38 -11.18
CA ALA A 439 12.85 -17.15 -12.08
C ALA A 439 13.49 -16.26 -13.17
N VAL A 440 12.73 -15.33 -13.77
CA VAL A 440 13.26 -14.33 -14.71
C VAL A 440 14.41 -13.54 -14.10
N PHE A 441 14.30 -13.11 -12.84
CA PHE A 441 15.36 -12.34 -12.17
C PHE A 441 16.64 -13.17 -11.93
N ASN A 442 16.50 -14.46 -11.60
CA ASN A 442 17.64 -15.37 -11.46
C ASN A 442 18.31 -15.60 -12.82
N GLU A 443 17.55 -15.91 -13.87
CA GLU A 443 18.07 -16.11 -15.23
C GLU A 443 18.71 -14.84 -15.81
N TYR A 444 18.16 -13.65 -15.51
CA TYR A 444 18.75 -12.37 -15.86
C TYR A 444 20.12 -12.17 -15.19
N GLN A 445 20.21 -12.46 -13.89
CA GLN A 445 21.47 -12.39 -13.14
C GLN A 445 22.51 -13.38 -13.68
N HIS A 446 22.11 -14.62 -14.00
CA HIS A 446 22.98 -15.61 -14.62
C HIS A 446 23.46 -15.20 -16.03
N MET A 447 22.63 -14.48 -16.80
CA MET A 447 22.94 -14.08 -18.18
C MET A 447 23.92 -12.90 -18.26
N CYS A 448 23.76 -11.89 -17.40
CA CYS A 448 24.55 -10.64 -17.48
C CYS A 448 25.40 -10.33 -16.25
N GLY A 449 25.38 -11.17 -15.21
CA GLY A 449 26.15 -10.98 -13.97
C GLY A 449 25.66 -9.83 -13.09
N ARG A 450 24.44 -9.32 -13.31
CA ARG A 450 23.88 -8.13 -12.65
C ARG A 450 22.45 -8.37 -12.20
N ASP A 451 22.10 -7.88 -11.01
CA ASP A 451 20.73 -7.86 -10.52
C ASP A 451 19.86 -6.92 -11.37
N ILE A 452 18.63 -7.30 -11.68
CA ILE A 452 17.70 -6.47 -12.47
C ILE A 452 17.48 -5.08 -11.87
N GLU A 453 17.49 -4.94 -10.54
CA GLU A 453 17.47 -3.65 -9.84
C GLU A 453 18.65 -2.77 -10.24
N LYS A 454 19.86 -3.34 -10.35
CA LYS A 454 21.08 -2.60 -10.72
C LYS A 454 21.14 -2.21 -12.19
N SER A 455 20.30 -2.81 -13.03
CA SER A 455 20.06 -2.33 -14.40
C SER A 455 19.01 -1.22 -14.39
N ILE A 456 17.91 -1.35 -13.63
CA ILE A 456 16.90 -0.30 -13.48
C ILE A 456 17.51 0.99 -12.90
N ASP A 457 18.33 0.90 -11.85
CA ASP A 457 19.09 2.00 -11.23
C ASP A 457 19.99 2.77 -12.22
N ARG A 458 20.35 2.18 -13.37
CA ARG A 458 21.27 2.75 -14.37
C ARG A 458 20.58 3.26 -15.62
N GLU A 459 19.49 2.59 -15.99
CA GLU A 459 18.77 2.78 -17.26
C GLU A 459 17.51 3.64 -17.12
N MET A 460 17.02 3.84 -15.89
CA MET A 460 15.82 4.64 -15.59
C MET A 460 16.16 5.72 -14.56
N SER A 461 15.28 6.72 -14.44
CA SER A 461 15.40 7.77 -13.42
C SER A 461 14.06 8.18 -12.84
N GLY A 462 14.06 8.73 -11.62
CA GLY A 462 12.91 9.43 -11.02
C GLY A 462 11.80 8.47 -10.57
N ASP A 463 10.54 8.84 -10.80
CA ASP A 463 9.39 8.08 -10.30
C ASP A 463 9.20 6.75 -11.05
N LEU A 464 9.62 6.68 -12.31
CA LEU A 464 9.62 5.44 -13.08
C LEU A 464 10.61 4.42 -12.51
N GLU A 465 11.85 4.84 -12.25
CA GLU A 465 12.87 4.03 -11.57
C GLU A 465 12.35 3.56 -10.21
N SER A 466 11.88 4.51 -9.39
CA SER A 466 11.33 4.24 -8.06
C SER A 466 10.15 3.24 -8.09
N GLY A 467 9.29 3.35 -9.09
CA GLY A 467 8.16 2.46 -9.32
C GLY A 467 8.59 1.06 -9.75
N MET A 468 9.48 0.95 -10.74
CA MET A 468 9.99 -0.34 -11.23
C MET A 468 10.77 -1.09 -10.14
N LEU A 469 11.61 -0.38 -9.38
CA LEU A 469 12.31 -0.94 -8.22
C LEU A 469 11.34 -1.43 -7.14
N ALA A 470 10.26 -0.70 -6.86
CA ALA A 470 9.24 -1.13 -5.92
C ALA A 470 8.53 -2.41 -6.38
N VAL A 471 8.20 -2.54 -7.68
CA VAL A 471 7.62 -3.75 -8.25
C VAL A 471 8.57 -4.94 -8.09
N VAL A 472 9.84 -4.80 -8.47
CA VAL A 472 10.85 -5.87 -8.31
C VAL A 472 11.01 -6.27 -6.84
N LYS A 473 11.14 -5.31 -5.92
CA LYS A 473 11.27 -5.57 -4.48
C LYS A 473 10.05 -6.28 -3.91
N CYS A 474 8.84 -5.86 -4.27
CA CYS A 474 7.59 -6.52 -3.86
C CYS A 474 7.44 -7.94 -4.44
N ILE A 475 7.97 -8.21 -5.63
CA ILE A 475 8.00 -9.57 -6.20
C ILE A 475 8.99 -10.45 -5.43
N LYS A 476 10.21 -9.95 -5.18
CA LYS A 476 11.25 -10.70 -4.46
C LYS A 476 10.87 -10.97 -2.99
N ASN A 477 10.56 -9.91 -2.23
CA ASN A 477 10.24 -10.01 -0.79
C ASN A 477 9.44 -8.76 -0.34
N THR A 478 8.11 -8.84 -0.34
CA THR A 478 7.23 -7.74 0.11
C THR A 478 7.48 -7.32 1.56
N PRO A 479 7.68 -8.23 2.54
CA PRO A 479 8.07 -7.85 3.90
C PRO A 479 9.36 -6.99 3.95
N ALA A 480 10.39 -7.34 3.18
CA ALA A 480 11.63 -6.56 3.12
C ALA A 480 11.43 -5.17 2.49
N TYR A 481 10.56 -5.05 1.48
CA TYR A 481 10.16 -3.75 0.91
C TYR A 481 9.53 -2.84 1.97
N PHE A 482 8.58 -3.36 2.76
CA PHE A 482 7.96 -2.58 3.83
C PHE A 482 8.93 -2.27 4.99
N ALA A 483 9.85 -3.19 5.32
CA ALA A 483 10.92 -2.92 6.28
C ALA A 483 11.81 -1.75 5.81
N GLU A 484 12.20 -1.72 4.53
CA GLU A 484 12.97 -0.61 3.95
C GLU A 484 12.21 0.72 4.00
N ARG A 485 10.90 0.70 3.72
CA ARG A 485 10.07 1.92 3.77
C ARG A 485 9.83 2.42 5.19
N LEU A 486 9.63 1.53 6.16
CA LEU A 486 9.58 1.90 7.58
C LEU A 486 10.90 2.51 8.04
N TYR A 487 12.03 1.92 7.66
CA TYR A 487 13.35 2.48 7.97
C TYR A 487 13.53 3.87 7.35
N LYS A 488 13.23 4.03 6.06
CA LYS A 488 13.25 5.33 5.37
C LYS A 488 12.26 6.36 5.93
N ALA A 489 11.18 5.93 6.59
CA ALA A 489 10.21 6.82 7.22
C ALA A 489 10.66 7.35 8.58
N MET A 490 11.56 6.63 9.28
CA MET A 490 12.09 6.98 10.62
C MET A 490 13.60 7.29 10.59
N LYS A 491 14.18 7.54 9.40
CA LYS A 491 15.61 7.83 9.24
C LYS A 491 15.84 9.33 9.05
N GLY A 492 16.49 9.95 10.03
CA GLY A 492 16.96 11.34 9.95
C GLY A 492 16.33 12.20 11.04
N ALA A 493 16.13 13.48 10.74
CA ALA A 493 15.43 14.39 11.62
C ALA A 493 13.92 14.35 11.32
N GLY A 494 13.12 13.91 12.29
CA GLY A 494 11.67 13.79 12.18
C GLY A 494 11.20 12.56 11.39
N THR A 495 9.88 12.35 11.41
CA THR A 495 9.23 11.12 10.95
C THR A 495 8.32 11.40 9.77
N LYS A 496 8.31 10.51 8.76
CA LYS A 496 7.29 10.51 7.70
C LYS A 496 6.01 9.84 8.20
N ASP A 497 5.35 10.46 9.18
CA ASP A 497 4.24 9.88 9.95
C ASP A 497 3.13 9.27 9.10
N ARG A 498 2.78 9.89 7.96
CA ARG A 498 1.75 9.36 7.06
C ARG A 498 2.12 7.98 6.50
N THR A 499 3.38 7.82 6.07
CA THR A 499 3.92 6.52 5.62
C THR A 499 4.04 5.53 6.77
N LEU A 500 4.47 5.98 7.96
CA LEU A 500 4.54 5.13 9.15
C LEU A 500 3.15 4.59 9.54
N ILE A 501 2.14 5.47 9.64
CA ILE A 501 0.74 5.10 9.91
C ILE A 501 0.22 4.14 8.83
N ARG A 502 0.39 4.48 7.56
CA ARG A 502 -0.13 3.66 6.44
C ARG A 502 0.42 2.25 6.47
N ILE A 503 1.74 2.07 6.61
CA ILE A 503 2.35 0.74 6.65
C ILE A 503 1.95 0.01 7.94
N MET A 504 2.02 0.66 9.10
CA MET A 504 1.71 0.00 10.37
C MET A 504 0.24 -0.46 10.46
N VAL A 505 -0.71 0.27 9.85
CA VAL A 505 -2.12 -0.14 9.79
C VAL A 505 -2.37 -1.18 8.69
N THR A 506 -1.85 -0.99 7.47
CA THR A 506 -2.16 -1.90 6.35
C THR A 506 -1.46 -3.25 6.45
N ARG A 507 -0.38 -3.37 7.23
CA ARG A 507 0.39 -4.62 7.37
C ARG A 507 0.19 -5.34 8.72
N SER A 508 -0.47 -4.72 9.71
CA SER A 508 -0.65 -5.31 11.05
C SER A 508 -1.39 -6.65 11.06
N GLU A 509 -2.26 -6.90 10.06
CA GLU A 509 -3.06 -8.13 9.95
C GLU A 509 -2.61 -9.01 8.76
N VAL A 510 -1.43 -8.73 8.18
CA VAL A 510 -0.91 -9.44 6.99
C VAL A 510 0.42 -10.12 7.29
N ASP A 511 1.49 -9.33 7.39
CA ASP A 511 2.89 -9.81 7.39
C ASP A 511 3.82 -9.03 8.35
N MET A 512 3.26 -8.28 9.31
CA MET A 512 4.04 -7.50 10.29
C MET A 512 5.12 -8.31 11.02
N LEU A 513 4.88 -9.61 11.28
CA LEU A 513 5.88 -10.48 11.91
C LEU A 513 7.07 -10.79 10.98
N ASP A 514 6.85 -10.90 9.66
CA ASP A 514 7.94 -11.06 8.69
C ASP A 514 8.63 -9.72 8.39
N ILE A 515 7.89 -8.61 8.39
CA ILE A 515 8.44 -7.24 8.28
C ILE A 515 9.42 -6.96 9.42
N ARG A 516 9.07 -7.33 10.67
CA ARG A 516 9.97 -7.19 11.84
C ARG A 516 11.26 -7.98 11.67
N GLN A 517 11.16 -9.22 11.20
CA GLN A 517 12.32 -10.08 10.95
C GLN A 517 13.25 -9.49 9.88
N GLU A 518 12.71 -9.04 8.75
CA GLU A 518 13.49 -8.37 7.70
C GLU A 518 14.06 -7.03 8.17
N TYR A 519 13.34 -6.26 9.00
CA TYR A 519 13.83 -4.99 9.55
C TYR A 519 15.07 -5.20 10.42
N ILE A 520 15.06 -6.17 11.34
CA ILE A 520 16.21 -6.46 12.21
C ILE A 520 17.40 -6.97 11.41
N LYS A 521 17.15 -7.93 10.51
CA LYS A 521 18.15 -8.50 9.60
C LYS A 521 18.85 -7.43 8.76
N ASN A 522 18.11 -6.42 8.29
CA ASN A 522 18.64 -5.40 7.38
C ASN A 522 19.19 -4.14 8.08
N TYR A 523 18.77 -3.85 9.33
CA TYR A 523 19.11 -2.60 10.04
C TYR A 523 19.71 -2.76 11.45
N GLY A 524 19.86 -3.99 11.96
CA GLY A 524 20.53 -4.27 13.24
C GLY A 524 19.82 -3.74 14.50
N LYS A 525 18.58 -3.28 14.36
CA LYS A 525 17.74 -2.70 15.42
C LYS A 525 16.30 -3.16 15.23
N SER A 526 15.57 -3.48 16.29
CA SER A 526 14.16 -3.89 16.17
C SER A 526 13.25 -2.75 15.72
N LEU A 527 12.23 -3.07 14.92
CA LEU A 527 11.20 -2.12 14.48
C LEU A 527 10.52 -1.46 15.68
N TYR A 528 10.27 -2.23 16.75
CA TYR A 528 9.77 -1.75 18.02
C TYR A 528 10.66 -0.64 18.61
N THR A 529 11.98 -0.87 18.68
CA THR A 529 12.95 0.12 19.22
C THR A 529 13.15 1.31 18.28
N ALA A 530 12.93 1.14 16.97
CA ALA A 530 12.92 2.25 16.02
C ALA A 530 11.72 3.16 16.28
N ILE A 531 10.48 2.62 16.22
CA ILE A 531 9.24 3.34 16.53
C ILE A 531 9.31 3.99 17.91
N SER A 532 9.82 3.27 18.92
CA SER A 532 9.84 3.77 20.30
C SER A 532 10.76 4.97 20.51
N GLY A 533 11.83 5.08 19.71
CA GLY A 533 12.76 6.21 19.73
C GLY A 533 12.31 7.39 18.86
N ASP A 534 11.58 7.12 17.77
CA ASP A 534 11.18 8.14 16.79
C ASP A 534 9.82 8.79 17.12
N THR A 535 9.00 8.14 17.94
CA THR A 535 7.63 8.59 18.26
C THR A 535 7.39 8.77 19.77
N SER A 536 6.32 9.50 20.13
CA SER A 536 5.97 9.81 21.52
C SER A 536 4.46 9.75 21.79
N GLY A 537 4.07 9.90 23.07
CA GLY A 537 2.67 9.93 23.51
C GLY A 537 1.86 8.69 23.15
N ASP A 538 0.54 8.88 23.05
CA ASP A 538 -0.43 7.83 22.74
C ASP A 538 -0.32 7.33 21.29
N TYR A 539 0.18 8.18 20.39
CA TYR A 539 0.61 7.80 19.04
C TYR A 539 1.66 6.67 19.09
N LYS A 540 2.73 6.82 19.88
CA LYS A 540 3.70 5.75 20.11
C LYS A 540 3.04 4.49 20.66
N LYS A 541 2.24 4.62 21.74
CA LYS A 541 1.63 3.45 22.40
C LYS A 541 0.82 2.61 21.41
N LEU A 542 0.04 3.26 20.54
CA LEU A 542 -0.78 2.57 19.53
C LEU A 542 0.05 2.00 18.38
N LEU A 543 1.08 2.69 17.90
CA LEU A 543 2.02 2.12 16.91
C LEU A 543 2.74 0.88 17.45
N LEU A 544 3.14 0.88 18.72
CA LEU A 544 3.78 -0.28 19.35
C LEU A 544 2.79 -1.44 19.53
N LYS A 545 1.51 -1.18 19.79
CA LYS A 545 0.45 -2.20 19.72
C LYS A 545 0.36 -2.83 18.32
N LEU A 546 0.37 -2.01 17.26
CA LEU A 546 0.37 -2.51 15.86
C LEU A 546 1.68 -3.22 15.48
N CYS A 547 2.82 -2.88 16.09
CA CYS A 547 4.08 -3.60 15.89
C CYS A 547 4.05 -4.98 16.56
N GLY A 548 3.48 -5.08 17.76
CA GLY A 548 3.58 -6.24 18.64
C GLY A 548 4.71 -6.08 19.66
N GLY A 549 5.36 -7.19 20.05
CA GLY A 549 6.44 -7.17 21.04
C GLY A 549 7.75 -6.55 20.53
N SER A 550 8.71 -6.35 21.43
CA SER A 550 10.11 -6.28 21.01
C SER A 550 10.57 -7.67 20.58
N ASP A 551 11.38 -7.69 19.54
CA ASP A 551 12.26 -8.80 19.17
C ASP A 551 13.71 -8.45 19.58
#